data_AF-A0A9W6JL81-F1
#
_entry.id   AF-A0A9W6JL81-F1
#
_cell.length_a   1.000
_cell.length_b   1.000
_cell.length_c   1.000
_cell.angle_alpha   90.00
_cell.angle_beta   90.00
_cell.angle_gamma   90.00
#
_symmetry.space_group_name_H-M   'P 1'
#
loop_
_entity.id
_entity.type
_entity.pdbx_description
1 polymer ?
#
loop_
_entity_poly.entity_id
_entity_poly.type
_entity_poly.pdbx_seq_one_letter_code
_entity_poly.pdbx_strand_id
1 'polypeptide(L)'
;MLKAFAADAVVLDNGRRHEGFAEVRTLLETEVIPVRAIFTPDTVREENGQVVLEGPAHGDFKGSPLRFTYRFTLANELIKAVEITL
;
A
#
# COMPACT_ATOMS: atom_id res chain seq x y z
N MET A 1 -5.36 10.43 -4.89
CA MET A 1 -4.96 9.12 -4.34
C MET A 1 -5.27 7.98 -5.31
N LEU A 2 -6.54 7.73 -5.68
CA LEU A 2 -6.90 6.58 -6.54
C LEU A 2 -6.39 6.62 -7.99
N LYS A 3 -6.01 7.79 -8.52
CA LYS A 3 -5.56 7.94 -9.93
C LYS A 3 -4.34 7.07 -10.30
N ALA A 4 -3.53 6.68 -9.31
CA ALA A 4 -2.37 5.82 -9.52
C ALA A 4 -2.73 4.33 -9.61
N PHE A 5 -3.97 3.94 -9.29
CA PHE A 5 -4.44 2.56 -9.31
C PHE A 5 -5.19 2.26 -10.61
N ALA A 6 -5.08 1.03 -11.09
CA ALA A 6 -5.99 0.48 -12.09
C ALA A 6 -7.42 0.40 -11.52
N ALA A 7 -8.43 0.48 -12.38
CA ALA A 7 -9.84 0.46 -11.97
C ALA A 7 -10.22 -0.80 -11.17
N ASP A 8 -9.55 -1.91 -11.48
CA ASP A 8 -9.66 -3.24 -10.88
C ASP A 8 -8.40 -3.62 -10.09
N ALA A 9 -7.75 -2.62 -9.46
CA ALA A 9 -6.58 -2.84 -8.63
C ALA A 9 -6.94 -3.61 -7.35
N VAL A 10 -5.98 -4.40 -6.87
CA VAL A 10 -6.11 -5.17 -5.63
C VAL A 10 -5.11 -4.68 -4.59
N VAL A 11 -5.59 -4.38 -3.39
CA VAL A 11 -4.75 -4.13 -2.21
C VAL A 11 -4.91 -5.31 -1.26
N LEU A 12 -3.80 -5.95 -0.90
CA LEU A 12 -3.72 -6.94 0.17
C LEU A 12 -3.04 -6.27 1.38
N ASP A 13 -3.84 -5.80 2.33
CA ASP A 13 -3.33 -5.17 3.57
C ASP A 13 -3.33 -6.21 4.70
N ASN A 14 -2.14 -6.71 5.05
CA ASN A 14 -1.95 -7.70 6.11
C ASN A 14 -2.90 -8.91 5.97
N GLY A 15 -3.05 -9.39 4.73
CA GLY A 15 -3.93 -10.51 4.36
C GLY A 15 -5.39 -10.15 4.08
N ARG A 16 -5.83 -8.91 4.34
CA ARG A 16 -7.16 -8.43 3.96
C ARG A 16 -7.17 -7.92 2.52
N ARG A 17 -8.10 -8.43 1.72
CA ARG A 17 -8.24 -8.08 0.30
C ARG A 17 -9.23 -6.92 0.12
N HIS A 18 -8.83 -5.93 -0.66
CA HIS A 18 -9.64 -4.81 -1.11
C HIS A 18 -9.51 -4.67 -2.63
N GLU A 19 -10.61 -4.74 -3.36
CA GLU A 19 -10.62 -4.78 -4.82
C GLU A 19 -11.41 -3.63 -5.45
N GLY A 20 -10.78 -3.00 -6.44
CA GLY A 20 -11.33 -1.87 -7.17
C GLY A 20 -11.40 -0.58 -6.36
N PHE A 21 -11.76 0.50 -7.05
CA PHE A 21 -11.71 1.85 -6.47
C PHE A 21 -12.58 2.05 -5.24
N ALA A 22 -13.73 1.37 -5.14
CA ALA A 22 -14.63 1.52 -3.99
C ALA A 22 -13.99 0.98 -2.71
N GLU A 23 -13.45 -0.23 -2.73
CA GLU A 23 -12.86 -0.84 -1.54
C GLU A 23 -11.50 -0.23 -1.18
N VAL A 24 -10.68 0.07 -2.19
CA VAL A 24 -9.40 0.78 -1.98
C VAL A 24 -9.63 2.17 -1.39
N ARG A 25 -10.68 2.87 -1.83
CA ARG A 25 -11.09 4.14 -1.20
C ARG A 25 -11.42 3.95 0.26
N THR A 26 -12.30 3.00 0.56
CA THR A 26 -12.75 2.73 1.93
C THR A 26 -11.56 2.41 2.83
N LEU A 27 -10.66 1.52 2.41
CA LEU A 27 -9.43 1.20 3.14
C LEU A 27 -8.64 2.47 3.50
N LEU A 28 -8.40 3.35 2.53
CA LEU A 28 -7.59 4.54 2.75
C LEU A 28 -8.31 5.56 3.66
N GLU A 29 -9.63 5.70 3.51
CA GLU A 29 -10.46 6.59 4.31
C GLU A 29 -10.67 6.11 5.75
N THR A 30 -10.67 4.79 6.01
CA THR A 30 -10.89 4.23 7.36
C THR A 30 -9.60 3.87 8.09
N GLU A 31 -8.57 3.37 7.40
CA GLU A 31 -7.38 2.82 8.05
C GLU A 31 -6.14 3.73 7.94
N VAL A 32 -6.02 4.53 6.87
CA VAL A 32 -4.78 5.28 6.59
C VAL A 32 -4.90 6.76 6.94
N ILE A 33 -5.97 7.43 6.47
CA ILE A 33 -6.19 8.86 6.69
C ILE A 33 -6.41 9.19 8.18
N PRO A 34 -7.25 8.47 8.94
CA PRO A 34 -7.54 8.85 10.33
C PRO A 34 -6.32 8.80 11.24
N VAL A 35 -5.39 7.88 10.96
CA VAL A 35 -4.13 7.73 11.71
C VAL A 35 -2.98 8.52 11.10
N ARG A 36 -3.22 9.32 10.06
CA ARG A 36 -2.19 10.16 9.40
C ARG A 36 -0.93 9.37 9.04
N ALA A 37 -1.10 8.14 8.56
CA ALA A 37 0.03 7.28 8.24
C ALA A 37 0.85 7.87 7.07
N ILE A 38 2.15 8.04 7.29
CA ILE A 38 3.14 8.46 6.32
C ILE A 38 4.20 7.37 6.22
N PHE A 39 4.18 6.62 5.11
CA PHE A 39 5.21 5.65 4.78
C PHE A 39 6.39 6.37 4.12
N THR A 40 7.59 6.20 4.67
CA THR A 40 8.84 6.78 4.15
C THR A 40 9.79 5.63 3.80
N PRO A 41 9.72 5.06 2.59
CA PRO A 41 10.57 3.95 2.22
C PRO A 41 12.04 4.38 2.21
N ASP A 42 12.90 3.52 2.75
CA ASP A 42 14.35 3.69 2.76
C ASP A 42 15.07 2.67 1.86
N THR A 43 14.33 1.67 1.34
CA THR A 43 14.80 0.75 0.30
C THR A 43 13.85 0.70 -0.89
N VAL A 44 14.43 0.40 -2.06
CA VAL A 44 13.71 0.04 -3.28
C VAL A 44 14.48 -1.07 -3.98
N ARG A 45 13.76 -2.09 -4.45
CA ARG A 45 14.31 -3.14 -5.30
C ARG A 45 13.28 -3.66 -6.29
N GLU A 46 13.75 -4.25 -7.36
CA GLU A 46 12.93 -5.07 -8.25
C GLU A 46 13.11 -6.55 -7.90
N GLU A 47 12.01 -7.28 -7.74
CA GLU A 47 12.01 -8.69 -7.36
C GLU A 47 10.84 -9.40 -8.07
N ASN A 48 11.11 -10.44 -8.87
CA ASN A 48 10.09 -11.22 -9.58
C ASN A 48 9.11 -10.39 -10.43
N GLY A 49 9.60 -9.30 -11.05
CA GLY A 49 8.76 -8.37 -11.83
C GLY A 49 7.88 -7.44 -11.00
N GLN A 50 8.12 -7.36 -9.68
CA GLN A 50 7.47 -6.43 -8.76
C GLN A 50 8.46 -5.38 -8.29
N VAL A 51 7.94 -4.20 -7.94
CA VAL A 51 8.71 -3.17 -7.22
C VAL A 51 8.44 -3.35 -5.74
N VAL A 52 9.49 -3.61 -4.97
CA VAL A 52 9.40 -3.81 -3.52
C VAL A 52 10.02 -2.63 -2.80
N LEU A 53 9.22 -1.99 -1.94
CA LEU A 53 9.64 -0.90 -1.06
C LEU A 53 9.60 -1.38 0.39
N GLU A 54 10.60 -1.02 1.19
CA GLU A 54 10.55 -1.22 2.63
C GLU A 54 10.91 0.08 3.35
N GLY A 55 10.37 0.24 4.55
CA GLY A 55 10.66 1.40 5.38
C GLY A 55 9.71 1.58 6.54
N PRO A 56 9.94 2.60 7.38
CA PRO A 56 9.02 2.95 8.45
C PRO A 56 7.76 3.65 7.90
N ALA A 57 6.62 3.35 8.51
CA ALA A 57 5.46 4.23 8.49
C ALA A 57 5.27 4.86 9.87
N HIS A 58 5.09 6.18 9.88
CA HIS A 58 4.79 6.97 11.07
C HIS A 58 3.32 7.40 11.02
N GLY A 59 2.65 7.43 12.17
CA GLY A 59 1.30 7.94 12.31
C GLY A 59 0.77 7.84 13.74
N ASP A 60 -0.49 8.23 13.91
CA ASP A 60 -1.26 8.22 15.15
C ASP A 60 -1.90 6.84 15.39
N PHE A 61 -1.09 5.77 15.34
CA PHE A 61 -1.51 4.39 15.60
C PHE A 61 -0.60 3.69 16.62
N LYS A 62 -1.11 2.65 17.26
CA LYS A 62 -0.37 1.90 18.28
C LYS A 62 0.86 1.22 17.66
N GLY A 63 2.03 1.47 18.25
CA GLY A 63 3.30 0.87 17.80
C GLY A 63 4.02 1.67 16.72
N SER A 64 3.52 2.84 16.32
CA SER A 64 4.20 3.76 15.41
C SER A 64 5.60 4.17 15.94
N PRO A 65 6.66 4.14 15.12
CA PRO A 65 6.67 3.64 13.74
C PRO A 65 6.71 2.12 13.64
N LEU A 66 6.02 1.59 12.63
CA LEU A 66 6.15 0.19 12.21
C LEU A 66 6.88 0.11 10.88
N ARG A 67 7.71 -0.92 10.69
CA ARG A 67 8.37 -1.19 9.42
C ARG A 67 7.45 -2.03 8.55
N PHE A 68 7.28 -1.64 7.30
CA PHE A 68 6.43 -2.33 6.34
C PHE A 68 7.21 -2.71 5.10
N THR A 69 6.73 -3.76 4.44
CA THR A 69 7.08 -4.14 3.07
C THR A 69 5.88 -3.90 2.17
N TYR A 70 6.07 -3.16 1.08
CA TYR A 70 5.07 -2.93 0.03
C TYR A 70 5.57 -3.58 -1.27
N ARG A 71 4.81 -4.52 -1.83
CA ARG A 71 5.12 -5.18 -3.11
C ARG A 71 4.13 -4.73 -4.17
N PHE A 72 4.59 -3.92 -5.10
CA PHE A 72 3.78 -3.38 -6.19
C PHE A 72 3.89 -4.21 -7.46
N THR A 73 2.75 -4.58 -8.02
CA THR A 73 2.63 -5.04 -9.40
C THR A 73 2.07 -3.90 -10.24
N LEU A 74 2.79 -3.52 -11.29
CA LEU A 74 2.39 -2.46 -12.20
C LEU A 74 1.84 -3.05 -13.51
N ALA A 75 0.84 -2.40 -14.10
CA ALA A 75 0.35 -2.70 -15.43
C ALA A 75 -0.09 -1.39 -16.11
N ASN A 76 0.40 -1.14 -17.33
CA ASN A 76 0.11 0.09 -18.09
C ASN A 76 0.36 1.36 -17.26
N GLU A 77 1.51 1.42 -16.58
CA GLU A 77 1.92 2.54 -15.71
C GLU A 77 1.01 2.82 -14.50
N LEU A 78 0.08 1.90 -14.19
CA LEU A 78 -0.81 1.96 -13.03
C LEU A 78 -0.51 0.82 -12.04
N ILE A 79 -0.84 1.04 -10.77
CA ILE A 79 -0.78 0.01 -9.73
C ILE A 79 -1.92 -0.98 -9.98
N LYS A 80 -1.57 -2.20 -10.38
CA LYS A 80 -2.50 -3.31 -10.57
C LYS A 80 -2.71 -4.11 -9.28
N ALA A 81 -1.65 -4.27 -8.51
CA ALA A 81 -1.76 -4.84 -7.17
C ALA A 81 -0.71 -4.24 -6.22
N VAL A 82 -1.04 -4.21 -4.94
CA VAL A 82 -0.07 -3.97 -3.87
C VAL A 82 -0.35 -4.92 -2.71
N GLU A 83 0.69 -5.60 -2.24
CA GLU A 83 0.68 -6.35 -1.01
C GLU A 83 1.46 -5.60 0.07
N ILE A 84 0.87 -5.44 1.25
CA ILE A 84 1.40 -4.73 2.39
C ILE A 84 1.52 -5.72 3.55
N THR A 85 2.74 -5.90 4.04
CA THR A 85 3.03 -6.74 5.21
C THR A 85 3.91 -6.00 6.20
N LEU A 86 3.82 -6.39 7.47
CA LEU A 86 4.77 -6.05 8.53
C LEU A 86 6.07 -6.85 8.40
#